data_AF-A0A2E4P4Y4-F1
#
_entry.id   AF-A0A2E4P4Y4-F1
#
_cell.length_a   1.000
_cell.length_b   1.000
_cell.length_c   1.000
_cell.angle_alpha   90.00
_cell.angle_beta   90.00
_cell.angle_gamma   90.00
#
_symmetry.space_group_name_H-M   'P 1'
#
loop_
_entity.id
_entity.type
_entity.pdbx_description
1 polymer ?
#
loop_
_entity_poly.entity_id
_entity_poly.type
_entity_poly.pdbx_seq_one_letter_code
_entity_poly.pdbx_strand_id
1 'polypeptide(L)'
;MDLNTSIDSHLEKIQIKFELEKIKGTDLLNITSFRQLNLFLLKNIYDKWESNFETNKIKYFNYDSNDLIKATDTMMNILSNNISIEINDFNDLFNISSKQIISLANNPKAFIKQDLLMSEWYDADKIKKKAKYYHYHKKLFQMLVDKIKSNNEVSVKASELVNYIDNIVLERNEDFIEEACSFFNLKKENLLSTNSQIEDDYYTFFNLNKNEVDNLITEALNKKTFEDTISLIISSFHENYKNDISSKKIRDFFHSIKEKKYLSSK
;
A
#
# COMPACT_ATOMS: atom_id res chain seq x y z
N MET A 1 24.47 5.49 -1.80
CA MET A 1 23.37 6.43 -1.53
C MET A 1 22.35 5.68 -0.71
N ASP A 2 21.77 6.29 0.33
CA ASP A 2 20.60 5.75 1.02
C ASP A 2 19.36 5.90 0.13
N LEU A 3 18.37 5.01 0.28
CA LEU A 3 17.10 5.04 -0.42
C LEU A 3 16.39 6.38 -0.23
N ASN A 4 16.32 6.91 1.00
CA ASN A 4 15.60 8.17 1.25
C ASN A 4 16.27 9.33 0.51
N THR A 5 17.59 9.44 0.58
CA THR A 5 18.33 10.47 -0.17
C THR A 5 18.09 10.36 -1.68
N SER A 6 17.97 9.14 -2.21
CA SER A 6 17.68 8.91 -3.62
C SER A 6 16.28 9.34 -4.00
N ILE A 7 15.28 9.00 -3.17
CA ILE A 7 13.90 9.45 -3.32
C ILE A 7 13.83 10.98 -3.31
N ASP A 8 14.47 11.62 -2.33
CA ASP A 8 14.49 13.09 -2.21
C ASP A 8 15.09 13.74 -3.46
N SER A 9 16.20 13.21 -3.98
CA SER A 9 16.81 13.73 -5.21
C SER A 9 15.90 13.61 -6.44
N HIS A 10 15.09 12.55 -6.54
CA HIS A 10 14.09 12.43 -7.61
C HIS A 10 12.92 13.38 -7.41
N LEU A 11 12.46 13.54 -6.17
CA LEU A 11 11.39 14.48 -5.82
C LEU A 11 11.78 15.91 -6.14
N GLU A 12 13.01 16.34 -5.82
CA GLU A 12 13.53 17.66 -6.18
C GLU A 12 13.46 17.91 -7.69
N LYS A 13 13.87 16.94 -8.51
CA LYS A 13 13.79 17.05 -9.98
C LYS A 13 12.37 17.16 -10.48
N ILE A 14 11.44 16.40 -9.89
CA ILE A 14 10.02 16.46 -10.23
C ILE A 14 9.45 17.81 -9.80
N GLN A 15 9.77 18.29 -8.60
CA GLN A 15 9.32 19.58 -8.11
C GLN A 15 9.82 20.75 -8.98
N ILE A 16 11.07 20.70 -9.45
CA ILE A 16 11.59 21.69 -10.41
C ILE A 16 10.81 21.62 -11.74
N LYS A 17 10.45 20.42 -12.20
CA LYS A 17 9.72 20.24 -13.45
C LYS A 17 8.28 20.74 -13.39
N PHE A 18 7.61 20.57 -12.25
CA PHE A 18 6.18 20.89 -12.09
C PHE A 18 5.93 22.20 -11.33
N GLU A 19 6.93 22.81 -10.69
CA GLU A 19 6.84 24.08 -9.95
C GLU A 19 5.57 24.21 -9.08
N LEU A 20 4.70 25.18 -9.41
CA LEU A 20 3.40 25.43 -8.76
C LEU A 20 2.23 24.76 -9.48
N GLU A 21 2.50 23.99 -10.55
CA GLU A 21 1.48 23.27 -11.30
C GLU A 21 1.04 22.00 -10.56
N LYS A 22 -0.25 21.69 -10.69
CA LYS A 22 -0.80 20.42 -10.19
C LYS A 22 -0.41 19.27 -11.10
N ILE A 23 -0.02 18.15 -10.50
CA ILE A 23 0.32 16.93 -11.22
C ILE A 23 -0.98 16.23 -11.65
N LYS A 24 -1.13 15.96 -12.95
CA LYS A 24 -2.32 15.32 -13.52
C LYS A 24 -2.13 13.82 -13.73
N GLY A 25 -3.24 13.12 -13.91
CA GLY A 25 -3.23 11.67 -14.17
C GLY A 25 -2.43 11.26 -15.41
N THR A 26 -2.45 12.07 -16.46
CA THR A 26 -1.64 11.88 -17.67
C THR A 26 -0.15 12.02 -17.40
N ASP A 27 0.23 12.88 -16.46
CA ASP A 27 1.61 13.12 -16.08
C ASP A 27 2.16 11.92 -15.31
N LEU A 28 1.38 11.38 -14.37
CA LEU A 28 1.74 10.22 -13.55
C LEU A 28 2.16 9.00 -14.37
N LEU A 29 1.57 8.78 -15.54
CA LEU A 29 1.92 7.65 -16.42
C LEU A 29 3.39 7.67 -16.86
N ASN A 30 3.98 8.88 -16.99
CA ASN A 30 5.34 9.10 -17.50
C ASN A 30 6.14 10.05 -16.62
N ILE A 31 5.79 10.16 -15.33
CA ILE A 31 6.42 11.13 -14.43
C ILE A 31 7.87 10.75 -14.11
N THR A 32 8.16 9.45 -14.09
CA THR A 32 9.53 8.90 -14.05
C THR A 32 9.78 7.98 -15.24
N SER A 33 11.06 7.64 -15.48
CA SER A 33 11.43 6.59 -16.42
C SER A 33 11.05 5.18 -15.93
N PHE A 34 10.79 5.01 -14.63
CA PHE A 34 10.49 3.71 -14.05
C PHE A 34 8.99 3.41 -14.11
N ARG A 35 8.60 2.61 -15.12
CA ARG A 35 7.18 2.34 -15.41
C ARG A 35 6.43 1.72 -14.23
N GLN A 36 7.04 0.79 -13.50
CA GLN A 36 6.39 0.13 -12.35
C GLN A 36 6.09 1.12 -11.22
N LEU A 37 6.97 2.10 -10.98
CA LEU A 37 6.76 3.17 -10.00
C LEU A 37 5.59 4.07 -10.40
N ASN A 38 5.54 4.47 -11.68
CA ASN A 38 4.43 5.25 -12.23
C ASN A 38 3.07 4.54 -12.05
N LEU A 39 3.05 3.22 -12.28
CA LEU A 39 1.84 2.41 -12.07
C LEU A 39 1.45 2.32 -10.58
N PHE A 40 2.41 2.30 -9.66
CA PHE A 40 2.12 2.29 -8.22
C PHE A 40 1.60 3.64 -7.71
N LEU A 41 2.05 4.77 -8.26
CA LEU A 41 1.45 6.08 -7.98
C LEU A 41 -0.06 6.07 -8.31
N LEU A 42 -0.43 5.58 -9.50
CA LEU A 42 -1.82 5.47 -9.92
C LEU A 42 -2.61 4.47 -9.08
N LYS A 43 -2.00 3.31 -8.77
CA LYS A 43 -2.61 2.28 -7.92
C LYS A 43 -2.94 2.83 -6.54
N ASN A 44 -2.03 3.56 -5.91
CA ASN A 44 -2.24 4.12 -4.56
C ASN A 44 -3.39 5.14 -4.54
N ILE A 45 -3.56 5.93 -5.59
CA ILE A 45 -4.73 6.82 -5.74
C ILE A 45 -6.02 6.00 -5.87
N TYR A 46 -6.00 4.98 -6.74
CA TYR A 46 -7.13 4.09 -6.96
C TYR A 46 -7.57 3.40 -5.66
N ASP A 47 -6.62 2.81 -4.93
CA ASP A 47 -6.88 2.08 -3.69
C ASP A 47 -7.40 3.02 -2.59
N LYS A 48 -6.88 4.24 -2.50
CA LYS A 48 -7.37 5.25 -1.54
C LYS A 48 -8.81 5.66 -1.85
N TRP A 49 -9.14 5.80 -3.13
CA TRP A 49 -10.53 6.06 -3.55
C TRP A 49 -11.45 4.88 -3.22
N GLU A 50 -11.06 3.64 -3.54
CA GLU A 50 -11.88 2.44 -3.28
C GLU A 50 -12.13 2.29 -1.76
N SER A 51 -11.07 2.43 -0.96
CA SER A 51 -11.17 2.41 0.50
C SER A 51 -12.09 3.51 1.05
N ASN A 52 -11.96 4.74 0.54
CA ASN A 52 -12.83 5.84 0.93
C ASN A 52 -14.29 5.58 0.54
N PHE A 53 -14.54 5.05 -0.66
CA PHE A 53 -15.89 4.71 -1.12
C PHE A 53 -16.54 3.66 -0.22
N GLU A 54 -15.82 2.58 0.10
CA GLU A 54 -16.29 1.51 0.99
C GLU A 54 -16.56 2.03 2.41
N THR A 55 -15.66 2.85 2.95
CA THR A 55 -15.77 3.40 4.32
C THR A 55 -16.99 4.30 4.50
N ASN A 56 -17.41 4.99 3.45
CA ASN A 56 -18.57 5.91 3.50
C ASN A 56 -19.92 5.21 3.25
N LYS A 57 -19.94 3.88 3.04
CA LYS A 57 -21.20 3.15 2.86
C LYS A 57 -22.02 3.11 4.16
N ILE A 58 -23.28 3.51 4.08
CA ILE A 58 -24.26 3.41 5.17
C ILE A 58 -25.37 2.40 4.87
N LYS A 59 -25.94 1.78 5.92
CA LYS A 59 -26.90 0.65 5.85
C LYS A 59 -28.23 0.88 5.13
N TYR A 60 -28.54 2.10 4.72
CA TYR A 60 -29.84 2.45 4.14
C TYR A 60 -29.89 2.28 2.61
N PHE A 61 -28.75 2.02 1.96
CA PHE A 61 -28.65 1.93 0.51
C PHE A 61 -28.21 0.54 0.05
N ASN A 62 -28.72 0.10 -1.10
CA ASN A 62 -28.31 -1.14 -1.76
C ASN A 62 -27.13 -0.86 -2.72
N TYR A 63 -25.90 -1.08 -2.25
CA TYR A 63 -24.71 -0.84 -3.05
C TYR A 63 -24.44 -1.89 -4.13
N ASP A 64 -25.14 -3.03 -4.05
CA ASP A 64 -25.00 -4.15 -4.98
C ASP A 64 -25.94 -4.03 -6.19
N SER A 65 -26.72 -2.95 -6.28
CA SER A 65 -27.57 -2.70 -7.44
C SER A 65 -26.72 -2.42 -8.69
N ASN A 66 -27.08 -3.04 -9.81
CA ASN A 66 -26.37 -2.91 -11.08
C ASN A 66 -26.21 -1.45 -11.54
N ASP A 67 -27.21 -0.61 -11.28
CA ASP A 67 -27.18 0.81 -11.66
C ASP A 67 -26.16 1.59 -10.83
N LEU A 68 -26.08 1.32 -9.52
CA LEU A 68 -25.08 1.97 -8.67
C LEU A 68 -23.67 1.49 -8.99
N ILE A 69 -23.47 0.19 -9.24
CA ILE A 69 -22.17 -0.35 -9.64
C ILE A 69 -21.67 0.35 -10.92
N LYS A 70 -22.53 0.47 -11.94
CA LYS A 70 -22.20 1.18 -13.19
C LYS A 70 -21.92 2.67 -12.98
N ALA A 71 -22.72 3.34 -12.17
CA ALA A 71 -22.52 4.75 -11.84
C ALA A 71 -21.20 4.97 -11.10
N THR A 72 -20.86 4.07 -10.18
CA THR A 72 -19.61 4.09 -9.41
C THR A 72 -18.39 3.87 -10.30
N ASP A 73 -18.44 2.86 -11.19
CA ASP A 73 -17.39 2.63 -12.20
C ASP A 73 -17.22 3.86 -13.12
N THR A 74 -18.32 4.50 -13.52
CA THR A 74 -18.29 5.71 -14.36
C THR A 74 -17.67 6.89 -13.62
N MET A 75 -18.09 7.11 -12.36
CA MET A 75 -17.53 8.14 -11.50
C MET A 75 -16.03 7.94 -11.33
N MET A 76 -15.58 6.70 -11.11
CA MET A 76 -14.15 6.41 -10.97
C MET A 76 -13.37 6.72 -12.24
N ASN A 77 -13.90 6.35 -13.41
CA ASN A 77 -13.28 6.69 -14.68
C ASN A 77 -13.17 8.21 -14.89
N ILE A 78 -14.20 8.96 -14.52
CA ILE A 78 -14.17 10.44 -14.59
C ILE A 78 -13.10 10.99 -13.65
N LEU A 79 -13.05 10.53 -12.39
CA LEU A 79 -12.07 10.98 -11.41
C LEU A 79 -10.64 10.64 -11.85
N SER A 80 -10.40 9.44 -12.38
CA SER A 80 -9.10 9.02 -12.90
C SER A 80 -8.59 9.93 -14.02
N ASN A 81 -9.49 10.45 -14.86
CA ASN A 81 -9.14 11.38 -15.94
C ASN A 81 -8.98 12.83 -15.45
N ASN A 82 -9.42 13.12 -14.22
CA ASN A 82 -9.37 14.44 -13.60
C ASN A 82 -8.51 14.46 -12.33
N ILE A 83 -7.54 13.54 -12.23
CA ILE A 83 -6.54 13.56 -11.15
C ILE A 83 -5.82 14.91 -11.17
N SER A 84 -5.70 15.52 -10.00
CA SER A 84 -5.12 16.85 -9.82
C SER A 84 -4.51 16.91 -8.41
N ILE A 85 -3.19 16.74 -8.32
CA ILE A 85 -2.46 16.52 -7.06
C ILE A 85 -1.56 17.73 -6.78
N GLU A 86 -1.63 18.25 -5.56
CA GLU A 86 -0.69 19.27 -5.09
C GLU A 86 0.70 18.66 -4.87
N ILE A 87 1.77 19.45 -5.06
CA ILE A 87 3.13 18.91 -4.98
C ILE A 87 3.46 18.27 -3.62
N ASN A 88 2.92 18.83 -2.53
CA ASN A 88 3.11 18.28 -1.19
C ASN A 88 2.47 16.89 -1.05
N ASP A 89 1.24 16.72 -1.54
CA ASP A 89 0.54 15.42 -1.51
C ASP A 89 1.24 14.40 -2.43
N PHE A 90 1.82 14.87 -3.53
CA PHE A 90 2.60 14.03 -4.44
C PHE A 90 3.86 13.48 -3.77
N ASN A 91 4.55 14.27 -2.95
CA ASN A 91 5.75 13.82 -2.24
C ASN A 91 5.46 12.60 -1.34
N ASP A 92 4.34 12.62 -0.61
CA ASP A 92 3.90 11.50 0.21
C ASP A 92 3.56 10.28 -0.65
N LEU A 93 2.81 10.49 -1.73
CA LEU A 93 2.43 9.43 -2.67
C LEU A 93 3.66 8.77 -3.30
N PHE A 94 4.66 9.55 -3.69
CA PHE A 94 5.90 9.08 -4.29
C PHE A 94 6.76 8.30 -3.30
N ASN A 95 6.85 8.77 -2.06
CA ASN A 95 7.53 8.06 -0.98
C ASN A 95 6.91 6.69 -0.72
N ILE A 96 5.59 6.61 -0.60
CA ILE A 96 4.86 5.35 -0.40
C ILE A 96 5.10 4.41 -1.58
N SER A 97 4.94 4.91 -2.81
CA SER A 97 5.11 4.11 -4.02
C SER A 97 6.54 3.60 -4.18
N SER A 98 7.54 4.41 -3.83
CA SER A 98 8.94 4.01 -3.84
C SER A 98 9.24 2.88 -2.86
N LYS A 99 8.70 2.96 -1.64
CA LYS A 99 8.83 1.87 -0.65
C LYS A 99 8.15 0.58 -1.09
N GLN A 100 7.00 0.69 -1.77
CA GLN A 100 6.32 -0.46 -2.35
C GLN A 100 7.16 -1.14 -3.44
N ILE A 101 7.92 -0.38 -4.24
CA ILE A 101 8.86 -0.96 -5.20
C ILE A 101 9.91 -1.82 -4.50
N ILE A 102 10.52 -1.31 -3.43
CA ILE A 102 11.51 -2.06 -2.65
C ILE A 102 10.89 -3.33 -2.05
N SER A 103 9.68 -3.21 -1.48
CA SER A 103 8.96 -4.35 -0.91
C SER A 103 8.64 -5.43 -1.96
N LEU A 104 8.15 -5.01 -3.14
CA LEU A 104 7.90 -5.90 -4.26
C LEU A 104 9.20 -6.58 -4.75
N ALA A 105 10.33 -5.85 -4.78
CA ALA A 105 11.61 -6.39 -5.24
C ALA A 105 12.19 -7.41 -4.26
N ASN A 106 12.04 -7.14 -2.96
CA ASN A 106 12.57 -8.01 -1.92
C ASN A 106 11.75 -9.29 -1.76
N ASN A 107 10.42 -9.17 -1.63
CA ASN A 107 9.52 -10.32 -1.46
C ASN A 107 8.22 -10.14 -2.27
N PRO A 108 8.26 -10.42 -3.58
CA PRO A 108 7.10 -10.19 -4.45
C PRO A 108 5.89 -11.00 -4.03
N LYS A 109 6.10 -12.23 -3.53
CA LYS A 109 5.03 -13.11 -3.09
C LYS A 109 4.30 -12.52 -1.89
N ALA A 110 5.02 -12.09 -0.86
CA ALA A 110 4.42 -11.48 0.33
C ALA A 110 3.71 -10.16 -0.01
N PHE A 111 4.35 -9.30 -0.81
CA PHE A 111 3.78 -8.02 -1.23
C PHE A 111 2.45 -8.19 -1.95
N ILE A 112 2.40 -9.03 -3.00
CA ILE A 112 1.20 -9.23 -3.81
C ILE A 112 0.08 -9.87 -2.98
N LYS A 113 0.40 -10.79 -2.07
CA LYS A 113 -0.60 -11.34 -1.14
C LYS A 113 -1.20 -10.27 -0.25
N GLN A 114 -0.38 -9.43 0.37
CA GLN A 114 -0.87 -8.35 1.22
C GLN A 114 -1.75 -7.38 0.42
N ASP A 115 -1.34 -7.08 -0.82
CA ASP A 115 -2.11 -6.23 -1.71
C ASP A 115 -3.47 -6.83 -2.11
N LEU A 116 -3.56 -8.15 -2.26
CA LEU A 116 -4.83 -8.82 -2.55
C LEU A 116 -5.77 -8.80 -1.34
N LEU A 117 -5.27 -8.78 -0.11
CA LEU A 117 -6.10 -8.72 1.09
C LEU A 117 -6.82 -7.39 1.30
N MET A 118 -6.56 -6.37 0.47
CA MET A 118 -7.26 -5.08 0.53
C MET A 118 -8.73 -5.14 0.11
N SER A 119 -9.18 -6.24 -0.48
CA SER A 119 -10.59 -6.47 -0.79
C SER A 119 -10.99 -7.85 -0.29
N GLU A 120 -12.25 -8.01 0.11
CA GLU A 120 -12.73 -9.30 0.63
C GLU A 120 -12.93 -10.34 -0.49
N TRP A 121 -13.48 -9.90 -1.62
CA TRP A 121 -13.89 -10.75 -2.74
C TRP A 121 -13.29 -10.28 -4.07
N TYR A 122 -13.02 -11.25 -4.93
CA TYR A 122 -12.46 -11.04 -6.27
C TYR A 122 -13.16 -11.91 -7.28
N ASP A 123 -13.74 -11.26 -8.30
CA ASP A 123 -14.04 -11.91 -9.57
C ASP A 123 -12.86 -11.79 -10.54
N ALA A 124 -12.99 -12.44 -11.70
CA ALA A 124 -11.95 -12.40 -12.74
C ALA A 124 -11.65 -10.98 -13.24
N ASP A 125 -12.63 -10.07 -13.26
CA ASP A 125 -12.45 -8.73 -13.79
C ASP A 125 -11.75 -7.80 -12.79
N LYS A 126 -12.01 -7.95 -11.49
CA LYS A 126 -11.29 -7.26 -10.42
C LYS A 126 -9.81 -7.67 -10.39
N ILE A 127 -9.51 -8.96 -10.59
CA ILE A 127 -8.12 -9.42 -10.73
C ILE A 127 -7.46 -8.82 -11.97
N LYS A 128 -8.14 -8.81 -13.14
CA LYS A 128 -7.62 -8.16 -14.35
C LYS A 128 -7.40 -6.67 -14.16
N LYS A 129 -8.31 -5.95 -13.47
CA LYS A 129 -8.15 -4.53 -13.13
C LYS A 129 -6.87 -4.34 -12.30
N LYS A 130 -6.67 -5.13 -11.25
CA LYS A 130 -5.47 -5.06 -10.39
C LYS A 130 -4.18 -5.42 -11.14
N ALA A 131 -4.22 -6.39 -12.06
CA ALA A 131 -3.08 -6.80 -12.89
C ALA A 131 -2.48 -5.66 -13.73
N LYS A 132 -3.28 -4.63 -14.07
CA LYS A 132 -2.81 -3.46 -14.84
C LYS A 132 -1.69 -2.70 -14.14
N TYR A 133 -1.64 -2.75 -12.81
CA TYR A 133 -0.65 -2.04 -12.00
C TYR A 133 0.64 -2.83 -11.80
N TYR A 134 0.74 -4.07 -12.28
CA TYR A 134 1.89 -4.95 -12.07
C TYR A 134 2.56 -5.30 -13.40
N HIS A 135 3.41 -4.42 -13.91
CA HIS A 135 4.10 -4.57 -15.19
C HIS A 135 4.86 -5.89 -15.30
N TYR A 136 5.66 -6.22 -14.27
CA TYR A 136 6.54 -7.39 -14.24
C TYR A 136 5.86 -8.69 -13.75
N HIS A 137 4.67 -8.60 -13.15
CA HIS A 137 4.00 -9.73 -12.53
C HIS A 137 2.67 -10.09 -13.21
N LYS A 138 2.40 -9.59 -14.43
CA LYS A 138 1.16 -9.85 -15.17
C LYS A 138 0.82 -11.35 -15.29
N LYS A 139 1.84 -12.19 -15.51
CA LYS A 139 1.66 -13.65 -15.64
C LYS A 139 1.04 -14.27 -14.39
N LEU A 140 1.42 -13.81 -13.19
CA LEU A 140 0.84 -14.29 -11.94
C LEU A 140 -0.66 -13.99 -11.89
N PHE A 141 -1.06 -12.75 -12.18
CA PHE A 141 -2.48 -12.38 -12.19
C PHE A 141 -3.26 -13.14 -13.26
N GLN A 142 -2.66 -13.40 -14.42
CA GLN A 142 -3.27 -14.24 -15.44
C GLN A 142 -3.52 -15.67 -14.93
N MET A 143 -2.54 -16.27 -14.24
CA MET A 143 -2.71 -17.59 -13.62
C MET A 143 -3.84 -17.61 -12.60
N LEU A 144 -4.01 -16.54 -11.80
CA LEU A 144 -5.12 -16.43 -10.86
C LEU A 144 -6.47 -16.35 -11.59
N VAL A 145 -6.57 -15.54 -12.65
CA VAL A 145 -7.79 -15.47 -13.49
C VAL A 145 -8.13 -16.82 -14.10
N ASP A 146 -7.13 -17.53 -14.63
CA ASP A 146 -7.33 -18.84 -15.24
C ASP A 146 -7.75 -19.87 -14.20
N LYS A 147 -7.23 -19.77 -12.97
CA LYS A 147 -7.62 -20.64 -11.85
C LYS A 147 -9.10 -20.48 -11.48
N ILE A 148 -9.57 -19.26 -11.28
CA ILE A 148 -10.98 -18.96 -11.00
C ILE A 148 -11.88 -19.53 -12.10
N LYS A 149 -11.52 -19.28 -13.37
CA LYS A 149 -12.28 -19.77 -14.51
C LYS A 149 -12.30 -21.29 -14.59
N SER A 150 -11.16 -21.95 -14.34
CA SER A 150 -11.06 -23.41 -14.38
C SER A 150 -11.89 -24.08 -13.28
N ASN A 151 -12.07 -23.41 -12.15
CA ASN A 151 -12.90 -23.87 -11.05
C ASN A 151 -14.40 -23.52 -11.25
N ASN A 152 -14.78 -22.83 -12.33
CA ASN A 152 -16.13 -22.28 -12.56
C ASN A 152 -16.62 -21.37 -11.41
N GLU A 153 -15.71 -20.63 -10.78
CA GLU A 153 -16.03 -19.71 -9.70
C GLU A 153 -16.46 -18.34 -10.25
N VAL A 154 -17.57 -17.80 -9.73
CA VAL A 154 -18.01 -16.44 -10.07
C VAL A 154 -17.16 -15.40 -9.33
N SER A 155 -16.84 -15.68 -8.07
CA SER A 155 -16.02 -14.83 -7.19
C SER A 155 -15.36 -15.70 -6.12
N VAL A 156 -14.18 -15.27 -5.67
CA VAL A 156 -13.33 -16.00 -4.70
C VAL A 156 -12.92 -15.06 -3.57
N LYS A 157 -12.84 -15.60 -2.35
CA LYS A 157 -12.33 -14.83 -1.20
C LYS A 157 -10.85 -14.53 -1.36
N ALA A 158 -10.41 -13.37 -0.88
CA ALA A 158 -8.99 -12.98 -0.95
C ALA A 158 -8.06 -13.97 -0.23
N SER A 159 -8.50 -14.57 0.88
CA SER A 159 -7.74 -15.61 1.59
C SER A 159 -7.49 -16.86 0.73
N GLU A 160 -8.45 -17.21 -0.12
CA GLU A 160 -8.31 -18.34 -1.03
C GLU A 160 -7.38 -18.00 -2.22
N LEU A 161 -7.43 -16.78 -2.75
CA LEU A 161 -6.43 -16.31 -3.72
C LEU A 161 -5.01 -16.32 -3.15
N VAL A 162 -4.85 -15.93 -1.88
CA VAL A 162 -3.57 -16.02 -1.18
C VAL A 162 -3.08 -17.47 -1.11
N ASN A 163 -3.98 -18.44 -0.86
CA ASN A 163 -3.65 -19.86 -0.89
C ASN A 163 -3.26 -20.34 -2.30
N TYR A 164 -3.89 -19.81 -3.36
CA TYR A 164 -3.48 -20.12 -4.73
C TYR A 164 -2.05 -19.64 -4.99
N ILE A 165 -1.69 -18.45 -4.51
CA ILE A 165 -0.32 -17.91 -4.60
C ILE A 165 0.66 -18.74 -3.77
N ASP A 166 0.24 -19.33 -2.64
CA ASP A 166 1.12 -20.18 -1.83
C ASP A 166 1.69 -21.36 -2.61
N ASN A 167 0.89 -21.92 -3.51
CA ASN A 167 1.29 -23.05 -4.35
C ASN A 167 2.10 -22.63 -5.60
N ILE A 168 2.26 -21.33 -5.84
CA ILE A 168 3.05 -20.80 -6.96
C ILE A 168 4.46 -20.47 -6.48
N VAL A 169 5.45 -20.96 -7.22
CA VAL A 169 6.84 -20.51 -7.10
C VAL A 169 6.93 -19.17 -7.81
N LEU A 170 7.08 -18.10 -7.04
CA LEU A 170 7.23 -16.74 -7.54
C LEU A 170 8.64 -16.25 -7.25
N GLU A 171 9.50 -16.35 -8.26
CA GLU A 171 10.86 -15.87 -8.19
C GLU A 171 10.92 -14.34 -8.27
N ARG A 172 12.02 -13.77 -7.80
CA ARG A 172 12.32 -12.36 -8.01
C ARG A 172 12.54 -12.11 -9.50
N ASN A 173 11.99 -11.02 -10.01
CA ASN A 173 12.20 -10.61 -11.40
C ASN A 173 13.49 -9.78 -11.48
N GLU A 174 14.50 -10.30 -12.20
CA GLU A 174 15.82 -9.65 -12.30
C GLU A 174 15.76 -8.32 -13.07
N ASP A 175 15.04 -8.25 -14.19
CA ASP A 175 14.86 -7.00 -14.95
C ASP A 175 14.26 -5.88 -14.07
N PHE A 176 13.25 -6.22 -13.27
CA PHE A 176 12.64 -5.30 -12.32
C PHE A 176 13.62 -4.83 -11.23
N ILE A 177 14.45 -5.75 -10.70
CA ILE A 177 15.47 -5.42 -9.70
C ILE A 177 16.54 -4.51 -10.29
N GLU A 178 16.99 -4.78 -11.52
CA GLU A 178 17.97 -3.96 -12.22
C GLU A 178 17.43 -2.55 -12.50
N GLU A 179 16.19 -2.44 -12.99
CA GLU A 179 15.53 -1.15 -13.20
C GLU A 179 15.39 -0.38 -11.87
N ALA A 180 14.99 -1.05 -10.78
CA ALA A 180 14.90 -0.44 -9.45
C ALA A 180 16.25 0.03 -8.93
N CYS A 181 17.30 -0.79 -9.06
CA CYS A 181 18.65 -0.43 -8.65
C CYS A 181 19.17 0.76 -9.46
N SER A 182 18.95 0.76 -10.77
CA SER A 182 19.33 1.88 -11.65
C SER A 182 18.58 3.15 -11.31
N PHE A 183 17.27 3.07 -11.06
CA PHE A 183 16.47 4.24 -10.73
C PHE A 183 16.87 4.83 -9.37
N PHE A 184 16.95 4.01 -8.33
CA PHE A 184 17.30 4.48 -6.99
C PHE A 184 18.80 4.64 -6.75
N ASN A 185 19.67 4.35 -7.73
CA ASN A 185 21.12 4.35 -7.57
C ASN A 185 21.58 3.52 -6.34
N LEU A 186 20.97 2.33 -6.21
CA LEU A 186 21.21 1.39 -5.11
C LEU A 186 21.95 0.17 -5.63
N LYS A 187 22.78 -0.42 -4.76
CA LYS A 187 23.30 -1.77 -5.00
C LYS A 187 22.18 -2.79 -4.78
N LYS A 188 22.18 -3.87 -5.55
CA LYS A 188 21.24 -5.00 -5.40
C LYS A 188 21.25 -5.55 -3.97
N GLU A 189 22.42 -5.65 -3.36
CA GLU A 189 22.55 -6.03 -1.94
C GLU A 189 21.70 -5.12 -1.07
N ASN A 190 21.85 -3.79 -1.14
CA ASN A 190 21.07 -2.85 -0.33
C ASN A 190 19.55 -2.90 -0.60
N LEU A 191 19.15 -3.20 -1.84
CA LEU A 191 17.75 -3.36 -2.24
C LEU A 191 17.11 -4.64 -1.66
N LEU A 192 17.92 -5.69 -1.48
CA LEU A 192 17.47 -7.01 -1.02
C LEU A 192 17.80 -7.28 0.46
N SER A 193 18.76 -6.54 1.00
CA SER A 193 19.23 -6.53 2.39
C SER A 193 18.62 -5.39 3.18
N THR A 194 17.75 -4.57 2.58
CA THR A 194 16.70 -3.92 3.35
C THR A 194 15.91 -5.08 3.96
N ASN A 195 16.39 -5.49 5.14
CA ASN A 195 15.96 -6.68 5.82
C ASN A 195 14.43 -6.71 5.78
N SER A 196 13.91 -7.91 5.84
CA SER A 196 12.62 -8.22 6.45
C SER A 196 12.53 -7.78 7.94
N GLN A 197 13.08 -6.61 8.29
CA GLN A 197 12.54 -5.71 9.28
C GLN A 197 11.68 -4.76 8.43
N ILE A 198 10.36 -4.92 8.34
CA ILE A 198 9.44 -4.24 9.26
C ILE A 198 10.15 -3.37 10.32
N GLU A 199 11.09 -2.51 9.93
CA GLU A 199 11.29 -1.26 10.61
C GLU A 199 10.17 -0.37 10.07
N ASP A 200 9.16 -0.21 10.93
CA ASP A 200 8.18 0.87 10.91
C ASP A 200 7.01 0.79 9.92
N ASP A 201 6.33 -0.36 9.83
CA ASP A 201 4.97 -0.44 9.25
C ASP A 201 3.87 -0.09 10.28
N TYR A 202 4.21 0.13 11.56
CA TYR A 202 3.20 0.48 12.56
C TYR A 202 2.58 1.86 12.32
N TYR A 203 3.28 2.77 11.64
CA TYR A 203 2.69 4.06 11.22
C TYR A 203 1.43 3.87 10.38
N THR A 204 1.35 2.77 9.61
CA THR A 204 0.15 2.45 8.83
C THR A 204 -1.03 2.04 9.69
N PHE A 205 -0.85 1.78 10.99
CA PHE A 205 -1.98 1.56 11.89
C PHE A 205 -2.75 2.84 12.16
N PHE A 206 -2.14 4.02 12.01
CA PHE A 206 -2.67 5.28 12.50
C PHE A 206 -3.26 6.16 11.40
N ASN A 207 -4.32 6.90 11.75
CA ASN A 207 -4.90 7.97 10.92
C ASN A 207 -4.03 9.26 10.91
N LEU A 208 -2.75 9.17 11.26
CA LEU A 208 -1.87 10.30 11.57
C LEU A 208 -0.61 10.26 10.72
N ASN A 209 0.04 11.42 10.53
CA ASN A 209 1.37 11.45 9.92
C ASN A 209 2.45 10.93 10.88
N LYS A 210 3.66 10.65 10.37
CA LYS A 210 4.74 10.07 11.18
C LYS A 210 5.09 10.88 12.43
N ASN A 211 5.22 12.20 12.28
CA ASN A 211 5.59 13.08 13.39
C ASN A 211 4.50 13.09 14.47
N GLU A 212 3.23 13.06 14.07
CA GLU A 212 2.10 12.97 14.99
C GLU A 212 2.05 11.62 15.72
N VAL A 213 2.35 10.53 15.02
CA VAL A 213 2.45 9.20 15.64
C VAL A 213 3.61 9.16 16.66
N ASP A 214 4.76 9.73 16.33
CA ASP A 214 5.91 9.76 17.25
C ASP A 214 5.59 10.57 18.52
N ASN A 215 4.94 11.72 18.37
CA ASN A 215 4.46 12.52 19.49
C ASN A 215 3.43 11.75 20.33
N LEU A 216 2.47 11.09 19.68
CA LEU A 216 1.45 10.30 20.35
C LEU A 216 2.05 9.12 21.12
N ILE A 217 3.01 8.40 20.54
CA ILE A 217 3.70 7.30 21.21
C ILE A 217 4.47 7.83 22.42
N THR A 218 5.12 8.98 22.30
CA THR A 218 5.82 9.64 23.41
C THR A 218 4.86 10.00 24.54
N GLU A 219 3.70 10.56 24.21
CA GLU A 219 2.65 10.87 25.20
C GLU A 219 2.09 9.58 25.84
N ALA A 220 1.86 8.55 25.03
CA ALA A 220 1.31 7.28 25.48
C ALA A 220 2.25 6.56 26.47
N LEU A 221 3.56 6.61 26.21
CA LEU A 221 4.57 6.01 27.08
C LEU A 221 4.58 6.62 28.48
N ASN A 222 4.28 7.92 28.59
CA ASN A 222 4.18 8.66 29.86
C ASN A 222 2.92 8.35 30.70
N LYS A 223 1.95 7.57 30.18
CA LYS A 223 0.78 7.17 30.98
C LYS A 223 1.17 6.22 32.12
N LYS A 224 0.39 6.18 33.20
CA LYS A 224 0.73 5.40 34.41
C LYS A 224 0.68 3.90 34.17
N THR A 225 -0.34 3.41 33.49
CA THR A 225 -0.52 1.98 33.23
C THR A 225 -0.25 1.64 31.77
N PHE A 226 0.04 0.36 31.50
CA PHE A 226 0.15 -0.12 30.12
C PHE A 226 -1.21 -0.11 29.41
N GLU A 227 -2.30 -0.33 30.14
CA GLU A 227 -3.66 -0.28 29.62
C GLU A 227 -4.03 1.12 29.12
N ASP A 228 -3.65 2.17 29.87
CA ASP A 228 -3.83 3.57 29.44
C ASP A 228 -2.98 3.91 28.21
N THR A 229 -1.73 3.41 28.16
CA THR A 229 -0.83 3.56 27.00
C THR A 229 -1.46 2.97 25.75
N ILE A 230 -1.94 1.73 25.82
CA ILE A 230 -2.53 1.04 24.67
C ILE A 230 -3.88 1.65 24.28
N SER A 231 -4.70 2.07 25.24
CA SER A 231 -5.99 2.72 24.96
C SER A 231 -5.80 4.03 24.19
N LEU A 232 -4.80 4.85 24.56
CA LEU A 232 -4.46 6.06 23.82
C LEU A 232 -4.00 5.75 22.40
N ILE A 233 -3.14 4.73 22.24
CA ILE A 233 -2.62 4.30 20.93
C ILE A 233 -3.73 3.81 20.01
N ILE A 234 -4.59 2.91 20.50
CA ILE A 234 -5.70 2.33 19.72
C ILE A 234 -6.70 3.40 19.30
N SER A 235 -6.93 4.44 20.11
CA SER A 235 -7.87 5.52 19.78
C SER A 235 -7.56 6.19 18.43
N SER A 236 -6.29 6.22 18.06
CA SER A 236 -5.77 6.88 16.85
C SER A 236 -5.52 5.91 15.68
N PHE A 237 -5.86 4.63 15.83
CA PHE A 237 -5.78 3.68 14.73
C PHE A 237 -6.84 3.93 13.65
N HIS A 238 -6.57 3.50 12.41
CA HIS A 238 -7.61 3.30 11.41
C HIS A 238 -8.64 2.26 11.91
N GLU A 239 -9.90 2.42 11.53
CA GLU A 239 -11.01 1.55 11.99
C GLU A 239 -10.81 0.06 11.64
N ASN A 240 -10.17 -0.24 10.51
CA ASN A 240 -9.84 -1.62 10.13
C ASN A 240 -8.94 -2.31 11.16
N TYR A 241 -7.98 -1.59 11.76
CA TYR A 241 -7.08 -2.15 12.78
C TYR A 241 -7.71 -2.18 14.18
N LYS A 242 -8.65 -1.27 14.49
CA LYS A 242 -9.43 -1.33 15.73
C LYS A 242 -10.30 -2.60 15.79
N ASN A 243 -10.80 -3.06 14.65
CA ASN A 243 -11.63 -4.25 14.55
C ASN A 243 -10.81 -5.56 14.58
N ASP A 244 -9.48 -5.51 14.39
CA ASP A 244 -8.58 -6.68 14.40
C ASP A 244 -7.32 -6.48 15.29
N ILE A 245 -7.54 -5.98 16.51
CA ILE A 245 -6.47 -5.75 17.51
C ILE A 245 -5.70 -7.03 17.87
N SER A 246 -6.30 -8.20 17.61
CA SER A 246 -5.67 -9.52 17.86
C SER A 246 -4.73 -9.99 16.76
N SER A 247 -4.59 -9.25 15.66
CA SER A 247 -3.66 -9.62 14.59
C SER A 247 -2.22 -9.74 15.12
N LYS A 248 -1.45 -10.66 14.52
CA LYS A 248 -0.05 -10.86 14.89
C LYS A 248 0.76 -9.56 14.80
N LYS A 249 0.52 -8.75 13.76
CA LYS A 249 1.20 -7.47 13.54
C LYS A 249 0.97 -6.48 14.69
N ILE A 250 -0.28 -6.34 15.17
CA ILE A 250 -0.61 -5.43 16.27
C ILE A 250 -0.06 -5.96 17.60
N ARG A 251 -0.10 -7.29 17.81
CA ARG A 251 0.52 -7.91 19.00
C ARG A 251 2.02 -7.67 19.06
N ASP A 252 2.71 -7.85 17.94
CA ASP A 252 4.15 -7.60 17.83
C ASP A 252 4.47 -6.12 18.11
N PHE A 253 3.65 -5.19 17.59
CA PHE A 253 3.75 -3.76 17.89
C PHE A 253 3.53 -3.45 19.37
N PHE A 254 2.47 -3.97 20.00
CA PHE A 254 2.24 -3.76 21.43
C PHE A 254 3.34 -4.36 22.29
N HIS A 255 3.96 -5.46 21.87
CA HIS A 255 5.14 -5.99 22.53
C HIS A 255 6.29 -4.99 22.51
N SER A 256 6.57 -4.38 21.35
CA SER A 256 7.60 -3.34 21.22
C SER A 256 7.32 -2.10 22.09
N ILE A 257 6.06 -1.68 22.19
CA ILE A 257 5.64 -0.56 23.07
C ILE A 257 5.86 -0.92 24.54
N LYS A 258 5.55 -2.16 24.92
CA LYS A 258 5.76 -2.67 26.27
C LYS A 258 7.24 -2.65 26.65
N GLU A 259 8.12 -3.13 25.76
CA GLU A 259 9.57 -3.09 25.95
C GLU A 259 10.09 -1.64 26.10
N LYS A 260 9.66 -0.73 25.23
CA LYS A 260 10.00 0.71 25.31
C LYS A 260 9.57 1.32 26.65
N LYS A 261 8.37 1.00 27.15
CA LYS A 261 7.86 1.51 28.43
C LYS A 261 8.70 1.02 29.62
N TYR A 262 9.14 -0.23 29.61
CA TYR A 262 10.04 -0.75 30.65
C TYR A 262 11.38 -0.03 30.65
N LEU A 263 11.94 0.24 29.47
CA LEU A 263 13.21 0.98 29.33
C LEU A 263 13.10 2.44 29.80
N SER A 264 11.98 3.12 29.56
CA SER A 264 11.73 4.49 30.03
C SER A 264 11.40 4.60 31.52
N SER A 265 11.17 3.48 32.21
CA SER A 265 10.83 3.43 33.65
C SER A 265 12.03 3.11 34.56
N LYS A 266 13.22 2.92 33.98
CA LYS A 266 14.52 2.85 34.67
C LYS A 266 15.23 4.18 34.60
#